data_AF-A0A8D5AH21-F1
#
_entry.id   AF-A0A8D5AH21-F1
#
_cell.length_a   1.000
_cell.length_b   1.000
_cell.length_c   1.000
_cell.angle_alpha   90.00
_cell.angle_beta   90.00
_cell.angle_gamma   90.00
#
_symmetry.space_group_name_H-M   'P 1'
#
loop_
_entity.id
_entity.type
_entity.pdbx_description
1 polymer ?
#
loop_
_entity_poly.entity_id
_entity_poly.type
_entity_poly.pdbx_seq_one_letter_code
_entity_poly.pdbx_strand_id
1 'polypeptide(L)'
;MKLVWSNLADGWKQKWDFSDEYEHTRNHPERPVLQTPRRLSWRECARIQTFPKGFEPEGGVESKFKQIGNAVPPLLAKVVLEHLISGKGLVSVRTERRPMAEQLALAL
;
A
#
# COMPACT_ATOMS: atom_id res chain seq x y z
N MET A 1 -10.05 -16.79 8.14
CA MET A 1 -11.24 -16.38 7.33
C MET A 1 -11.56 -17.49 6.34
N LYS A 2 -12.83 -17.75 6.02
CA LYS A 2 -13.21 -18.78 5.02
C LYS A 2 -13.82 -18.11 3.80
N LEU A 3 -13.33 -18.46 2.60
CA LEU A 3 -13.93 -18.04 1.34
C LEU A 3 -15.23 -18.81 1.15
N VAL A 4 -16.35 -18.10 1.17
CA VAL A 4 -17.69 -18.70 1.10
C VAL A 4 -18.17 -18.79 -0.34
N TRP A 5 -17.76 -17.81 -1.15
CA TRP A 5 -18.14 -17.70 -2.54
C TRP A 5 -17.14 -16.84 -3.30
N SER A 6 -16.76 -17.28 -4.50
CA SER A 6 -15.98 -16.50 -5.45
C SER A 6 -16.55 -16.72 -6.84
N ASN A 7 -16.87 -15.63 -7.54
CA ASN A 7 -17.12 -15.66 -8.97
C ASN A 7 -16.03 -14.84 -9.66
N LEU A 8 -15.02 -15.55 -10.16
CA LEU A 8 -13.87 -14.96 -10.83
C LEU A 8 -14.20 -14.42 -12.22
N ALA A 9 -15.34 -14.81 -12.80
CA ALA A 9 -15.78 -14.36 -14.12
C ALA A 9 -16.49 -12.98 -14.08
N ASP A 10 -17.25 -12.68 -13.02
CA ASP A 10 -18.03 -11.43 -12.90
C ASP A 10 -17.35 -10.38 -12.00
N GLY A 11 -16.12 -9.98 -12.36
CA GLY A 11 -15.46 -8.82 -11.75
C GLY A 11 -14.81 -9.07 -10.40
N TRP A 12 -14.25 -10.27 -10.19
CA TRP A 12 -13.39 -10.60 -9.03
C TRP A 12 -14.05 -10.42 -7.66
N LYS A 13 -15.36 -10.62 -7.57
CA LYS A 13 -16.07 -10.50 -6.30
C LYS A 13 -15.87 -11.76 -5.45
N GLN A 14 -15.45 -11.55 -4.22
CA GLN A 14 -15.28 -12.60 -3.22
C GLN A 14 -16.09 -12.26 -1.97
N LYS A 15 -16.79 -13.26 -1.44
CA LYS A 15 -17.44 -13.19 -0.14
C LYS A 15 -16.64 -14.02 0.85
N TRP A 16 -16.24 -13.38 1.93
CA TRP A 16 -15.47 -13.98 3.00
C TRP A 16 -16.28 -13.93 4.28
N ASP A 17 -16.45 -15.08 4.93
CA ASP A 17 -17.00 -15.13 6.28
C ASP A 17 -15.83 -15.10 7.26
N PHE A 18 -15.95 -14.23 8.26
CA PHE A 18 -15.03 -14.19 9.37
C PHE A 18 -15.31 -15.40 10.27
N SER A 19 -14.33 -16.26 10.44
CA SER A 19 -14.38 -17.37 11.39
C SER A 19 -13.97 -16.89 12.78
N ASP A 20 -14.54 -17.49 13.83
CA ASP A 20 -14.09 -17.28 15.21
C ASP A 20 -12.70 -17.90 15.49
N GLU A 21 -12.21 -18.71 14.54
CA GLU A 21 -10.85 -19.24 14.55
C GLU A 21 -9.84 -18.16 14.14
N TYR A 22 -8.94 -17.83 15.06
CA TYR A 22 -7.79 -16.97 14.82
C TYR A 22 -6.60 -17.80 14.32
N GLU A 23 -6.23 -17.67 13.05
CA GLU A 23 -5.11 -18.45 12.47
C GLU A 23 -3.79 -18.29 13.24
N HIS A 24 -3.56 -17.12 13.84
CA HIS A 24 -2.35 -16.84 14.60
C HIS A 24 -2.26 -17.58 15.93
N THR A 25 -3.36 -18.11 16.48
CA THR A 25 -3.34 -18.91 17.73
C THR A 25 -3.09 -20.39 17.46
N ARG A 26 -3.25 -20.86 16.21
CA ARG A 26 -3.06 -22.28 15.85
C ARG A 26 -1.65 -22.78 16.18
N ASN A 27 -0.63 -21.96 15.95
CA ASN A 27 0.76 -22.30 16.24
C ASN A 27 1.28 -21.66 17.55
N HIS A 28 0.49 -20.77 18.17
CA HIS A 28 0.88 -19.93 19.29
C HIS A 28 -0.31 -19.67 20.24
N PRO A 29 -0.71 -20.66 21.05
CA PRO A 29 -1.86 -20.56 21.94
C PRO A 29 -1.66 -19.50 23.05
N GLU A 30 -0.42 -19.10 23.32
CA GLU A 30 -0.07 -18.05 24.29
C GLU A 30 -0.46 -16.64 23.84
N ARG A 31 -0.76 -16.45 22.56
CA ARG A 31 -1.07 -15.11 22.03
C ARG A 31 -2.45 -14.65 22.51
N PRO A 32 -2.54 -13.40 22.99
CA PRO A 32 -3.81 -12.88 23.48
C PRO A 32 -4.80 -12.71 22.31
N VAL A 33 -5.97 -13.31 22.47
CA VAL A 33 -7.11 -13.10 21.58
C VAL A 33 -7.93 -11.93 22.12
N LEU A 34 -8.24 -10.98 21.26
CA LEU A 34 -9.18 -9.91 21.62
C LEU A 34 -10.58 -10.52 21.75
N GLN A 35 -11.24 -10.29 22.89
CA GLN A 35 -12.61 -10.76 23.11
C GLN A 35 -13.58 -10.28 22.02
N THR A 36 -13.35 -9.06 21.52
CA THR A 36 -14.09 -8.49 20.40
C THR A 36 -13.11 -8.03 19.32
N PRO A 37 -13.27 -8.48 18.06
CA PRO A 37 -12.45 -7.97 16.97
C PRO A 37 -12.68 -6.48 16.80
N ARG A 38 -11.59 -5.70 16.75
CA ARG A 38 -11.63 -4.27 16.45
C ARG A 38 -10.79 -3.96 15.23
N ARG A 39 -11.12 -2.86 14.56
CA ARG A 39 -10.24 -2.26 13.54
C ARG A 39 -8.98 -1.69 14.20
N LEU A 40 -7.91 -1.62 13.42
CA LEU A 40 -6.73 -0.86 13.81
C LEU A 40 -7.10 0.62 13.97
N SER A 41 -6.54 1.25 14.99
CA SER A 41 -6.60 2.69 15.16
C SER A 41 -5.78 3.40 14.08
N TRP A 42 -6.11 4.65 13.77
CA TRP A 42 -5.34 5.43 12.80
C TRP A 42 -3.86 5.56 13.21
N ARG A 43 -3.56 5.54 14.53
CA ARG A 43 -2.17 5.55 15.04
C ARG A 43 -1.44 4.25 14.75
N GLU A 44 -2.09 3.09 14.91
CA GLU A 44 -1.52 1.79 14.54
C GLU A 44 -1.27 1.73 13.04
N CYS A 45 -2.22 2.17 12.21
CA CYS A 45 -2.04 2.28 10.77
C CYS A 45 -0.87 3.20 10.40
N ALA A 46 -0.71 4.33 11.10
CA ALA A 46 0.41 5.25 10.86
C ALA A 46 1.77 4.59 11.16
N ARG A 47 1.85 3.76 12.20
CA ARG A 47 3.08 3.01 12.50
C ARG A 47 3.38 1.93 11.46
N ILE A 48 2.36 1.23 10.96
CA ILE A 48 2.52 0.30 9.84
C ILE A 48 3.03 1.03 8.60
N GLN A 49 2.49 2.22 8.33
CA GLN A 49 2.96 3.12 7.28
C GLN A 49 4.31 3.78 7.58
N THR A 50 5.00 3.42 8.67
CA THR A 50 6.33 3.92 9.04
C THR A 50 6.40 5.42 9.37
N PHE A 51 5.26 6.03 9.73
CA PHE A 51 5.27 7.40 10.25
C PHE A 51 6.02 7.50 11.58
N PRO A 52 6.74 8.61 11.81
CA PRO A 52 7.49 8.81 13.04
C PRO A 52 6.57 8.87 14.26
N LYS A 53 7.13 8.54 15.43
CA LYS A 53 6.44 8.71 16.71
C LYS A 53 6.09 10.19 16.90
N GLY A 54 4.82 10.46 17.21
CA GLY A 54 4.33 11.83 17.41
C GLY A 54 3.73 12.50 16.17
N PHE A 55 3.71 11.82 15.02
CA PHE A 55 2.97 12.33 13.85
C PHE A 55 1.47 12.45 14.16
N GLU A 56 0.90 13.62 13.86
CA GLU A 56 -0.50 13.94 14.09
C GLU A 56 -1.11 14.53 12.80
N PRO A 57 -1.88 13.74 12.04
CA PRO A 57 -2.62 14.23 10.88
C PRO A 57 -3.79 15.13 11.32
N GLU A 58 -4.15 16.07 10.45
CA GLU A 58 -5.20 17.06 10.75
C GLU A 58 -6.62 16.55 10.43
N GLY A 59 -7.62 17.17 11.07
CA GLY A 59 -9.03 16.88 10.85
C GLY A 59 -9.60 15.73 11.67
N GLY A 60 -10.82 15.31 11.33
CA GLY A 60 -11.55 14.24 12.01
C GLY A 60 -10.98 12.84 11.77
N VAL A 61 -11.45 11.84 12.53
CA VAL A 61 -10.91 10.47 12.52
C VAL A 61 -10.92 9.84 11.11
N GLU A 62 -11.99 9.99 10.35
CA GLU A 62 -12.07 9.48 8.98
C GLU A 62 -11.04 10.14 8.04
N SER A 63 -10.84 11.46 8.18
CA SER A 63 -9.83 12.19 7.43
C SER A 63 -8.43 11.68 7.77
N LYS A 64 -8.15 11.42 9.07
CA LYS A 64 -6.87 10.84 9.51
C LYS A 64 -6.64 9.46 8.88
N PHE A 65 -7.65 8.59 8.86
CA PHE A 65 -7.53 7.29 8.19
C PHE A 65 -7.26 7.44 6.70
N LYS A 66 -7.93 8.37 6.00
CA LYS A 66 -7.72 8.62 4.58
C LYS A 66 -6.31 9.14 4.29
N GLN A 67 -5.81 10.08 5.09
CA GLN A 67 -4.45 10.61 4.95
C GLN A 67 -3.39 9.52 5.16
N ILE A 68 -3.52 8.72 6.22
CA ILE A 68 -2.59 7.63 6.51
C ILE A 68 -2.67 6.51 5.44
N GLY A 69 -3.88 6.14 5.02
CA GLY A 69 -4.10 5.06 4.06
C GLY A 69 -3.58 5.38 2.66
N ASN A 70 -3.70 6.63 2.23
CA ASN A 70 -3.27 7.07 0.90
C ASN A 70 -1.80 7.54 0.86
N ALA A 71 -1.15 7.71 2.01
CA ALA A 71 0.22 8.19 2.06
C ALA A 71 1.23 7.14 1.54
N VAL A 72 2.30 7.62 0.93
CA VAL A 72 3.50 6.81 0.70
C VAL A 72 4.23 6.63 2.04
N PRO A 73 4.64 5.41 2.42
CA PRO A 73 5.36 5.18 3.67
C PRO A 73 6.65 6.04 3.74
N PRO A 74 6.89 6.83 4.81
CA PRO A 74 8.05 7.71 4.89
C PRO A 74 9.41 7.00 4.75
N LEU A 75 9.56 5.78 5.27
CA LEU A 75 10.81 5.03 5.08
C LEU A 75 11.03 4.61 3.63
N LEU A 76 9.96 4.26 2.90
CA LEU A 76 10.07 3.96 1.47
C LEU A 76 10.46 5.22 0.69
N ALA A 77 9.79 6.35 0.97
CA ALA A 77 10.10 7.62 0.34
C ALA A 77 11.56 8.03 0.57
N LYS A 78 12.07 7.85 1.79
CA LYS A 78 13.48 8.12 2.14
C LYS A 78 14.44 7.36 1.23
N VAL A 79 14.28 6.04 1.11
CA VAL A 79 15.18 5.19 0.30
C VAL A 79 15.17 5.62 -1.17
N VAL A 80 13.98 5.89 -1.73
CA VAL A 80 13.84 6.34 -3.13
C VAL A 80 14.54 7.68 -3.33
N LEU A 81 14.28 8.66 -2.46
CA LEU A 81 14.86 10.00 -2.57
C LEU A 81 16.39 9.97 -2.41
N GLU A 82 16.94 9.15 -1.52
CA GLU A 82 18.39 8.99 -1.37
C GLU A 82 19.05 8.51 -2.67
N HIS A 83 18.42 7.59 -3.41
CA HIS A 83 18.93 7.11 -4.69
C HIS A 83 18.83 8.16 -5.80
N LEU A 84 17.77 8.97 -5.79
CA LEU A 84 17.60 10.07 -6.74
C LEU A 84 18.62 11.18 -6.48
N ILE A 85 18.78 11.60 -5.22
CA ILE A 85 19.69 12.68 -4.82
C ILE A 85 21.16 12.27 -5.05
N SER A 86 21.53 11.03 -4.73
CA SER A 86 22.89 10.54 -4.97
C SER A 86 23.19 10.28 -6.45
N GLY A 87 22.19 10.34 -7.33
CA GLY A 87 22.33 10.03 -8.76
C GLY A 87 22.42 8.54 -9.07
N LYS A 88 22.53 7.65 -8.06
CA LYS A 88 22.64 6.19 -8.25
C LYS A 88 21.43 5.59 -8.96
N GLY A 89 20.25 6.17 -8.76
CA GLY A 89 19.00 5.73 -9.39
C GLY A 89 18.74 6.33 -10.76
N LEU A 90 19.61 7.22 -11.26
CA LEU A 90 19.41 7.91 -12.52
C LEU A 90 20.06 7.13 -13.66
N VAL A 91 19.31 6.96 -14.75
CA VAL A 91 19.80 6.42 -16.00
C VAL A 91 19.82 7.52 -17.05
N SER A 92 20.83 7.54 -17.92
CA SER A 92 20.81 8.46 -19.04
C SER A 92 19.68 8.06 -20.00
N VAL A 93 18.75 8.98 -20.21
CA VAL A 93 17.76 8.82 -21.27
C VAL A 93 18.49 9.00 -22.58
N ARG A 94 18.73 7.90 -23.30
CA ARG A 94 19.11 7.98 -24.71
C ARG A 94 17.92 8.57 -25.45
N THR A 95 17.99 9.87 -25.73
CA THR A 95 17.05 10.51 -26.64
C THR A 95 17.40 10.04 -28.04
N GLU A 96 16.84 8.92 -28.48
CA GLU A 96 16.74 8.63 -29.91
C GLU A 96 15.71 9.61 -30.49
N ARG A 97 16.16 10.83 -30.82
CA ARG A 97 15.40 11.69 -31.72
C ARG A 97 15.42 10.99 -33.07
N ARG A 98 14.35 10.25 -33.41
CA ARG A 98 14.15 9.85 -34.80
C ARG A 98 14.11 11.13 -35.64
N PRO A 99 14.88 11.21 -36.75
CA PRO A 99 14.81 12.34 -37.65
C PRO A 99 13.35 12.59 -38.06
N MET A 100 12.95 13.86 -38.19
CA MET A 100 11.57 14.26 -38.55
C MET A 100 11.04 13.52 -39.81
N ALA A 101 11.95 13.17 -40.72
CA ALA A 101 11.65 12.40 -41.93
C ALA A 101 11.06 11.01 -41.64
N GLU A 102 11.52 10.30 -40.60
CA GLU A 102 10.99 8.99 -40.23
C GLU A 102 9.67 9.08 -39.46
N GLN A 103 9.41 10.20 -38.79
CA GLN A 103 8.15 10.42 -38.07
C GLN A 103 6.98 10.65 -39.03
N LEU A 104 7.23 11.34 -40.15
CA LEU A 104 6.23 11.58 -41.20
C LEU A 104 5.88 10.31 -41.99
N ALA A 105 6.82 9.38 -42.16
CA ALA A 105 6.60 8.12 -42.87
C ALA A 105 5.75 7.09 -42.11
N LEU A 106 5.53 7.28 -40.81
CA LEU A 106 4.69 6.39 -39.96
C LEU A 106 3.27 6.94 -39.75
N ALA A 107 3.02 8.19 -40.16
CA ALA A 107 1.75 8.88 -40.03
C ALA A 107 0.93 8.94 -41.34
N LEU A 108 1.45 8.33 -42.41
CA LEU A 108 0.80 8.10 -43.70
C LEU A 108 0.65 6.60 -43.92
#